data_AF-A0AAD1YG50-F1
#
_entry.id   AF-A0AAD1YG50-F1
#
_cell.length_a   1.000
_cell.length_b   1.000
_cell.length_c   1.000
_cell.angle_alpha   90.00
_cell.angle_beta   90.00
_cell.angle_gamma   90.00
#
_symmetry.space_group_name_H-M   'P 1'
#
loop_
_entity.id
_entity.type
_entity.pdbx_description
1 polymer ?
#
loop_
_entity_poly.entity_id
_entity_poly.type
_entity_poly.pdbx_seq_one_letter_code
_entity_poly.pdbx_strand_id
1 'polypeptide(L)'
;MTGKWWQSSVVYQIYPRSFYDSNNDGIGDIQGIISKLDYLSYLGIDVIWLSPVYSSPNADNGYDISDYQNIMSEFGTMNDMDELLKKCEERNIKVIMDLVVNHTSDEHPWFIEAKKSKDNPYRDFYIWRDGKDGHEPNDLASNFGGSAWEFDESTNQYYLHFYSVKQPDLNWENENLRNEIYKMMNFWIDKGIGGFRMDVIDLIGKEPDNKIKENGPNLHKYIQEMNKNTFGNKDLLTVGETWEASCDNAKLYCDPKRNELSMIFQFEQIQLDKQKNKSRWDLEKLDLVELKEVLSKWQTELDEVGWNILFWNNHDLPRIVSRWGNDKDYRKESAKMLATLLHGMKGTPYIYQGEEIGMTNFYSDNIDDYPDIETQNIYNERISKNYSNEELMHSIQMKARDNARTPMQWSDSINGGFTKGTPWMKVNPNYTFINVEDSIKLIAQGGSFLFAIAACNNVAQGGATLCTMMLTKDKKLKSTAASSGISALLGITEPAMFGVNLKLKFPFYAAMI
;
A
#
# COMPACT_ATOMS: atom_id res chain seq x y z
N MET A 1 -7.48 -16.12 -22.52
CA MET A 1 -6.35 -15.20 -22.25
C MET A 1 -5.22 -16.03 -21.70
N THR A 2 -4.03 -15.96 -22.28
CA THR A 2 -2.79 -16.41 -21.61
C THR A 2 -2.61 -15.52 -20.38
N GLY A 3 -2.67 -16.10 -19.17
CA GLY A 3 -2.67 -15.33 -17.92
C GLY A 3 -1.41 -14.48 -17.75
N LYS A 4 -1.56 -13.28 -17.16
CA LYS A 4 -0.42 -12.41 -16.80
C LYS A 4 0.26 -12.95 -15.55
N TRP A 5 1.58 -12.81 -15.44
CA TRP A 5 2.36 -13.41 -14.34
C TRP A 5 1.87 -12.91 -12.96
N TRP A 6 1.57 -11.62 -12.86
CA TRP A 6 1.12 -10.96 -11.63
C TRP A 6 -0.27 -11.39 -11.14
N GLN A 7 -1.09 -12.02 -11.98
CA GLN A 7 -2.39 -12.60 -11.58
C GLN A 7 -2.22 -13.82 -10.66
N SER A 8 -1.02 -14.40 -10.62
CA SER A 8 -0.68 -15.55 -9.80
C SER A 8 0.37 -15.26 -8.75
N SER A 9 0.70 -13.98 -8.54
CA SER A 9 1.77 -13.53 -7.65
C SER A 9 1.25 -13.16 -6.26
N VAL A 10 2.12 -13.23 -5.28
CA VAL A 10 1.96 -12.55 -3.98
C VAL A 10 2.93 -11.38 -3.89
N VAL A 11 2.39 -10.21 -3.56
CA VAL A 11 3.19 -9.00 -3.34
C VAL A 11 3.45 -8.81 -1.85
N TYR A 12 4.67 -8.48 -1.49
CA TYR A 12 5.08 -8.12 -0.14
C TYR A 12 5.52 -6.66 -0.12
N GLN A 13 4.83 -5.84 0.66
CA GLN A 13 5.19 -4.44 0.82
C GLN A 13 6.25 -4.28 1.92
N ILE A 14 7.34 -3.60 1.57
CA ILE A 14 8.41 -3.19 2.47
C ILE A 14 8.34 -1.68 2.65
N TYR A 15 8.28 -1.25 3.91
CA TYR A 15 8.52 0.13 4.34
C TYR A 15 9.98 0.22 4.85
N PRO A 16 10.93 0.67 4.00
CA PRO A 16 12.37 0.47 4.21
C PRO A 16 12.86 0.92 5.58
N ARG A 17 12.44 2.12 6.00
CA ARG A 17 12.82 2.78 7.26
C ARG A 17 12.63 1.90 8.49
N SER A 18 11.70 0.94 8.45
CA SER A 18 11.34 0.07 9.57
C SER A 18 11.51 -1.41 9.27
N PHE A 19 12.14 -1.79 8.15
CA PHE A 19 12.29 -3.20 7.80
C PHE A 19 13.48 -3.86 8.50
N TYR A 20 14.70 -3.41 8.23
CA TYR A 20 15.90 -3.93 8.91
C TYR A 20 17.06 -2.93 8.75
N ASP A 21 17.72 -2.60 9.85
CA ASP A 21 18.87 -1.71 9.88
C ASP A 21 20.16 -2.55 9.91
N SER A 22 20.99 -2.40 8.88
CA SER A 22 22.24 -3.13 8.73
C SER A 22 23.47 -2.35 9.21
N ASN A 23 23.37 -1.03 9.38
CA ASN A 23 24.48 -0.14 9.71
C ASN A 23 24.44 0.37 11.17
N ASN A 24 23.33 0.14 11.89
CA ASN A 24 23.02 0.50 13.27
C ASN A 24 22.78 2.00 13.53
N ASP A 25 22.35 2.77 12.53
CA ASP A 25 21.96 4.19 12.68
C ASP A 25 20.52 4.38 13.21
N GLY A 26 19.75 3.29 13.31
CA GLY A 26 18.38 3.30 13.78
C GLY A 26 17.32 3.31 12.66
N ILE A 27 17.74 3.34 11.40
CA ILE A 27 16.89 3.40 10.22
C ILE A 27 17.15 2.18 9.35
N GLY A 28 16.07 1.55 8.87
CA GLY A 28 16.20 0.41 7.96
C GLY A 28 16.69 0.83 6.57
N ASP A 29 17.51 -0.01 5.94
CA ASP A 29 18.25 0.33 4.73
C ASP A 29 18.22 -0.79 3.67
N ILE A 30 18.70 -0.50 2.45
CA ILE A 30 18.65 -1.43 1.31
C ILE A 30 19.49 -2.69 1.57
N GLN A 31 20.66 -2.56 2.20
CA GLN A 31 21.50 -3.72 2.55
C GLN A 31 20.80 -4.59 3.60
N GLY A 32 20.01 -3.98 4.48
CA GLY A 32 19.11 -4.68 5.38
C GLY A 32 18.05 -5.49 4.67
N ILE A 33 17.41 -4.94 3.64
CA ILE A 33 16.47 -5.68 2.78
C ILE A 33 17.17 -6.87 2.11
N ILE A 34 18.35 -6.64 1.52
CA ILE A 34 19.16 -7.68 0.87
C ILE A 34 19.44 -8.83 1.84
N SER A 35 19.78 -8.54 3.09
CA SER A 35 20.07 -9.54 4.13
C SER A 35 18.88 -10.44 4.49
N LYS A 36 17.65 -10.01 4.17
CA LYS A 36 16.40 -10.73 4.49
C LYS A 36 15.74 -11.35 3.26
N LEU A 37 16.35 -11.28 2.08
CA LEU A 37 15.78 -11.88 0.86
C LEU A 37 15.57 -13.40 0.98
N ASP A 38 16.41 -14.10 1.75
CA ASP A 38 16.21 -15.53 1.99
C ASP A 38 14.97 -15.82 2.83
N TYR A 39 14.65 -14.94 3.79
CA TYR A 39 13.40 -15.01 4.55
C TYR A 39 12.19 -14.73 3.65
N LEU A 40 12.25 -13.71 2.79
CA LEU A 40 11.16 -13.39 1.85
C LEU A 40 10.96 -14.51 0.82
N SER A 41 12.06 -15.12 0.35
CA SER A 41 12.01 -16.29 -0.52
C SER A 41 11.41 -17.51 0.19
N TYR A 42 11.76 -17.73 1.47
CA TYR A 42 11.15 -18.77 2.30
C TYR A 42 9.64 -18.55 2.51
N LEU A 43 9.22 -17.30 2.71
CA LEU A 43 7.81 -16.91 2.77
C LEU A 43 7.07 -17.24 1.46
N GLY A 44 7.78 -17.22 0.33
CA GLY A 44 7.27 -17.61 -0.98
C GLY A 44 6.63 -16.48 -1.75
N ILE A 45 7.07 -15.24 -1.51
CA ILE A 45 6.58 -14.05 -2.21
C ILE A 45 7.20 -13.96 -3.61
N ASP A 46 6.46 -13.37 -4.56
CA ASP A 46 6.92 -13.22 -5.95
C ASP A 46 7.34 -11.78 -6.27
N VAL A 47 6.82 -10.81 -5.52
CA VAL A 47 7.04 -9.38 -5.76
C VAL A 47 7.31 -8.66 -4.45
N ILE A 48 8.31 -7.79 -4.43
CA ILE A 48 8.49 -6.76 -3.40
C ILE A 48 7.91 -5.45 -3.95
N TRP A 49 6.96 -4.86 -3.22
CA TRP A 49 6.64 -3.44 -3.37
C TRP A 49 7.50 -2.65 -2.38
N LEU A 50 8.40 -1.83 -2.91
CA LEU A 50 9.25 -0.97 -2.11
C LEU A 50 8.61 0.41 -2.00
N SER A 51 8.21 0.82 -0.80
CA SER A 51 7.88 2.23 -0.51
C SER A 51 9.06 3.17 -0.89
N PRO A 52 8.84 4.48 -1.05
CA PRO A 52 9.84 5.39 -1.62
C PRO A 52 11.23 5.28 -0.98
N VAL A 53 12.25 5.08 -1.82
CA VAL A 53 13.68 5.10 -1.44
C VAL A 53 14.48 6.21 -2.13
N TYR A 54 13.78 7.11 -2.83
CA TYR A 54 14.39 8.23 -3.55
C TYR A 54 14.91 9.29 -2.58
N SER A 55 15.80 10.15 -3.06
CA SER A 55 16.24 11.32 -2.27
C SER A 55 15.03 12.14 -1.85
N SER A 56 14.94 12.41 -0.55
CA SER A 56 13.86 13.19 0.04
C SER A 56 14.35 13.86 1.33
N PRO A 57 13.83 15.06 1.67
CA PRO A 57 14.04 15.69 2.97
C PRO A 57 13.30 15.02 4.14
N ASN A 58 12.50 13.98 3.89
CA ASN A 58 11.70 13.23 4.87
C ASN A 58 10.62 14.05 5.60
N ALA A 59 10.03 15.05 4.96
CA ALA A 59 8.87 15.75 5.52
C ALA A 59 7.62 14.86 5.63
N ASP A 60 7.51 13.85 4.74
CA ASP A 60 6.49 12.80 4.80
C ASP A 60 7.12 11.43 4.50
N ASN A 61 8.24 11.14 5.19
CA ASN A 61 8.94 9.85 5.18
C ASN A 61 9.25 9.29 3.77
N GLY A 62 9.67 10.13 2.84
CA GLY A 62 10.11 9.71 1.49
C GLY A 62 9.11 10.02 0.37
N TYR A 63 7.86 10.36 0.70
CA TYR A 63 6.87 10.76 -0.31
C TYR A 63 7.10 12.20 -0.83
N ASP A 64 7.86 13.02 -0.12
CA ASP A 64 8.35 14.32 -0.58
C ASP A 64 9.70 14.18 -1.32
N ILE A 65 9.66 13.75 -2.59
CA ILE A 65 10.87 13.41 -3.39
C ILE A 65 11.59 14.67 -3.91
N SER A 66 12.88 14.82 -3.60
CA SER A 66 13.75 15.91 -4.10
C SER A 66 14.62 15.51 -5.30
N ASP A 67 14.88 14.22 -5.51
CA ASP A 67 15.52 13.69 -6.72
C ASP A 67 15.05 12.26 -7.01
N TYR A 68 14.28 12.09 -8.08
CA TYR A 68 13.71 10.83 -8.52
C TYR A 68 14.73 9.78 -8.99
N GLN A 69 15.94 10.18 -9.36
CA GLN A 69 16.95 9.30 -9.96
C GLN A 69 18.13 9.04 -9.03
N ASN A 70 18.01 9.45 -7.77
CA ASN A 70 19.00 9.19 -6.74
C ASN A 70 18.36 8.54 -5.51
N ILE A 71 19.12 7.71 -4.80
CA ILE A 71 18.67 7.00 -3.59
C ILE A 71 18.89 7.89 -2.36
N MET A 72 17.95 7.87 -1.41
CA MET A 72 18.08 8.56 -0.13
C MET A 72 19.32 8.06 0.61
N SER A 73 20.15 8.98 1.10
CA SER A 73 21.41 8.62 1.75
C SER A 73 21.23 7.74 2.99
N GLU A 74 20.11 7.86 3.70
CA GLU A 74 19.78 7.00 4.86
C GLU A 74 19.53 5.54 4.45
N PHE A 75 19.10 5.28 3.20
CA PHE A 75 18.83 3.92 2.71
C PHE A 75 20.01 3.27 1.99
N GLY A 76 21.01 4.06 1.59
CA GLY A 76 22.22 3.59 0.91
C GLY A 76 22.50 4.34 -0.38
N THR A 77 22.99 3.63 -1.39
CA THR A 77 23.43 4.19 -2.67
C THR A 77 22.71 3.56 -3.85
N MET A 78 22.87 4.16 -5.04
CA MET A 78 22.39 3.55 -6.28
C MET A 78 22.99 2.16 -6.54
N ASN A 79 24.23 1.91 -6.10
CA ASN A 79 24.85 0.59 -6.24
C ASN A 79 24.16 -0.46 -5.36
N ASP A 80 23.72 -0.08 -4.16
CA ASP A 80 22.96 -0.97 -3.28
C ASP A 80 21.60 -1.30 -3.89
N MET A 81 20.96 -0.32 -4.55
CA MET A 81 19.71 -0.55 -5.29
C MET A 81 19.92 -1.50 -6.48
N ASP A 82 20.99 -1.31 -7.25
CA ASP A 82 21.35 -2.22 -8.36
C ASP A 82 21.66 -3.64 -7.85
N GLU A 83 22.30 -3.76 -6.68
CA GLU A 83 22.51 -5.05 -6.01
C GLU A 83 21.19 -5.70 -5.57
N LEU A 84 20.28 -4.94 -4.96
CA LEU A 84 18.96 -5.41 -4.55
C LEU A 84 18.19 -6.00 -5.74
N LEU A 85 18.10 -5.26 -6.85
CA LEU A 85 17.42 -5.71 -8.06
C LEU A 85 17.99 -7.02 -8.57
N LYS A 86 19.32 -7.13 -8.64
CA LYS A 86 20.00 -8.35 -9.07
C LYS A 86 19.74 -9.52 -8.12
N LYS A 87 19.84 -9.31 -6.81
CA LYS A 87 19.64 -10.36 -5.79
C LYS A 87 18.19 -10.86 -5.73
N CYS A 88 17.23 -9.98 -6.01
CA CYS A 88 15.83 -10.33 -6.19
C CYS A 88 15.62 -11.16 -7.46
N GLU A 89 16.22 -10.75 -8.59
CA GLU A 89 16.16 -11.50 -9.85
C GLU A 89 16.72 -12.92 -9.71
N GLU A 90 17.86 -13.09 -9.02
CA GLU A 90 18.46 -14.40 -8.69
C GLU A 90 17.49 -15.34 -7.94
N ARG A 91 16.50 -14.78 -7.24
CA ARG A 91 15.47 -15.48 -6.46
C ARG A 91 14.11 -15.55 -7.15
N ASN A 92 14.00 -15.06 -8.40
CA ASN A 92 12.75 -14.87 -9.12
C ASN A 92 11.74 -13.95 -8.41
N ILE A 93 12.24 -13.00 -7.62
CA ILE A 93 11.45 -11.96 -6.97
C ILE A 93 11.52 -10.71 -7.85
N LYS A 94 10.38 -10.15 -8.22
CA LYS A 94 10.30 -8.85 -8.92
C LYS A 94 10.25 -7.71 -7.90
N VAL A 95 10.80 -6.54 -8.24
CA VAL A 95 10.71 -5.34 -7.40
C VAL A 95 9.87 -4.31 -8.12
N ILE A 96 8.74 -3.89 -7.54
CA ILE A 96 7.99 -2.72 -8.01
C ILE A 96 8.33 -1.52 -7.13
N MET A 97 8.57 -0.38 -7.76
CA MET A 97 8.89 0.87 -7.09
C MET A 97 7.63 1.69 -6.82
N ASP A 98 7.58 2.38 -5.70
CA ASP A 98 6.57 3.43 -5.50
C ASP A 98 6.86 4.62 -6.42
N LEU A 99 5.85 5.16 -7.11
CA LEU A 99 5.96 6.24 -8.08
C LEU A 99 5.10 7.42 -7.60
N VAL A 100 5.74 8.41 -7.00
CA VAL A 100 5.08 9.60 -6.44
C VAL A 100 5.24 10.77 -7.42
N VAL A 101 4.28 10.91 -8.33
CA VAL A 101 4.34 11.89 -9.43
C VAL A 101 3.17 12.87 -9.43
N ASN A 102 2.37 12.87 -8.36
CA ASN A 102 1.37 13.90 -8.12
C ASN A 102 1.99 15.24 -7.67
N HIS A 103 3.08 15.16 -6.91
CA HIS A 103 3.84 16.26 -6.33
C HIS A 103 5.34 15.88 -6.27
N THR A 104 6.20 16.86 -5.99
CA THR A 104 7.60 16.67 -5.58
C THR A 104 7.82 17.27 -4.21
N SER A 105 9.02 17.14 -3.64
CA SER A 105 9.48 18.03 -2.58
C SER A 105 9.58 19.49 -3.06
N ASP A 106 9.42 20.45 -2.15
CA ASP A 106 9.79 21.85 -2.36
C ASP A 106 11.31 22.06 -2.48
N GLU A 107 12.10 21.04 -2.14
CA GLU A 107 13.55 21.00 -2.33
C GLU A 107 13.95 20.34 -3.66
N HIS A 108 12.98 19.96 -4.51
CA HIS A 108 13.26 19.45 -5.86
C HIS A 108 13.79 20.57 -6.77
N PRO A 109 14.81 20.33 -7.63
CA PRO A 109 15.37 21.35 -8.51
C PRO A 109 14.34 22.10 -9.36
N TRP A 110 13.30 21.39 -9.83
CA TRP A 110 12.19 22.02 -10.56
C TRP A 110 11.47 23.08 -9.72
N PHE A 111 11.15 22.81 -8.44
CA PHE A 111 10.45 23.78 -7.59
C PHE A 111 11.37 24.93 -7.21
N ILE A 112 12.64 24.65 -6.88
CA ILE A 112 13.65 25.66 -6.59
C ILE A 112 13.77 26.65 -7.76
N GLU A 113 13.78 26.17 -9.00
CA GLU A 113 13.77 27.05 -10.18
C GLU A 113 12.42 27.77 -10.34
N ALA A 114 11.29 27.06 -10.21
CA ALA A 114 9.94 27.61 -10.36
C ALA A 114 9.62 28.77 -9.39
N LYS A 115 10.23 28.78 -8.20
CA LYS A 115 10.10 29.87 -7.21
C LYS A 115 10.83 31.15 -7.62
N LYS A 116 11.87 31.09 -8.45
CA LYS A 116 12.75 32.26 -8.68
C LYS A 116 12.07 33.43 -9.38
N SER A 117 11.14 33.15 -10.29
CA SER A 117 10.39 34.18 -11.01
C SER A 117 9.17 33.58 -11.72
N LYS A 118 8.19 34.45 -12.03
CA LYS A 118 7.00 34.08 -12.82
C LYS A 118 7.33 33.69 -14.27
N ASP A 119 8.46 34.14 -14.79
CA ASP A 119 8.91 33.85 -16.17
C ASP A 119 9.91 32.68 -16.25
N ASN A 120 10.16 31.96 -15.14
CA ASN A 120 11.12 30.84 -15.13
C ASN A 120 10.59 29.67 -15.99
N PRO A 121 11.43 28.98 -16.79
CA PRO A 121 11.00 27.84 -17.60
C PRO A 121 10.35 26.69 -16.81
N TYR A 122 10.69 26.53 -15.53
CA TYR A 122 10.11 25.53 -14.64
C TYR A 122 8.85 26.04 -13.92
N ARG A 123 8.44 27.31 -14.10
CA ARG A 123 7.30 27.89 -13.39
C ARG A 123 6.05 27.03 -13.54
N ASP A 124 5.75 26.65 -14.77
CA ASP A 124 4.56 25.89 -15.13
C ASP A 124 4.69 24.38 -14.86
N PHE A 125 5.76 23.92 -14.20
CA PHE A 125 5.82 22.55 -13.69
C PHE A 125 4.95 22.40 -12.43
N TYR A 126 4.58 23.50 -11.80
CA TYR A 126 3.73 23.55 -10.60
C TYR A 126 2.53 24.45 -10.83
N ILE A 127 1.56 24.36 -9.92
CA ILE A 127 0.30 25.09 -10.03
C ILE A 127 0.36 26.35 -9.17
N TRP A 128 0.43 27.51 -9.81
CA TRP A 128 0.49 28.82 -9.16
C TRP A 128 -0.76 29.65 -9.42
N ARG A 129 -1.29 30.35 -8.42
CA ARG A 129 -2.45 31.24 -8.56
C ARG A 129 -2.28 32.52 -7.74
N ASP A 130 -2.87 33.61 -8.23
CA ASP A 130 -3.00 34.82 -7.42
C ASP A 130 -4.05 34.58 -6.32
N GLY A 131 -3.86 35.21 -5.16
CA GLY A 131 -4.87 35.23 -4.11
C GLY A 131 -6.13 35.99 -4.52
N LYS A 132 -7.23 35.73 -3.82
CA LYS A 132 -8.51 36.40 -4.04
C LYS A 132 -8.93 37.17 -2.80
N ASP A 133 -9.19 38.47 -2.94
CA ASP A 133 -9.65 39.35 -1.86
C ASP A 133 -8.74 39.34 -0.60
N GLY A 134 -7.43 39.16 -0.79
CA GLY A 134 -6.46 39.08 0.31
C GLY A 134 -6.38 37.69 0.98
N HIS A 135 -7.05 36.70 0.42
CA HIS A 135 -7.06 35.30 0.87
C HIS A 135 -6.53 34.36 -0.22
N GLU A 136 -6.46 33.08 0.12
CA GLU A 136 -6.13 31.98 -0.78
C GLU A 136 -7.02 31.96 -2.03
N PRO A 137 -6.55 31.37 -3.16
CA PRO A 137 -7.31 31.34 -4.41
C PRO A 137 -8.71 30.73 -4.29
N ASN A 138 -8.87 29.69 -3.47
CA ASN A 138 -10.14 29.04 -3.15
C ASN A 138 -10.06 28.26 -1.81
N ASP A 139 -11.11 27.51 -1.50
CA ASP A 139 -11.33 26.76 -0.25
C ASP A 139 -10.87 25.28 -0.30
N LEU A 140 -10.05 24.90 -1.29
CA LEU A 140 -9.45 23.56 -1.30
C LEU A 140 -8.58 23.37 -0.05
N ALA A 141 -8.71 22.20 0.57
CA ALA A 141 -8.00 21.86 1.81
C ALA A 141 -6.94 20.78 1.57
N SER A 142 -5.85 20.86 2.33
CA SER A 142 -4.83 19.81 2.36
C SER A 142 -5.33 18.58 3.12
N ASN A 143 -4.90 17.40 2.69
CA ASN A 143 -5.15 16.14 3.38
C ASN A 143 -4.49 16.09 4.77
N PHE A 144 -3.48 16.93 5.05
CA PHE A 144 -2.82 17.05 6.35
C PHE A 144 -3.30 18.24 7.19
N GLY A 145 -4.43 18.84 6.79
CA GLY A 145 -5.07 19.96 7.47
C GLY A 145 -4.65 21.32 6.93
N GLY A 146 -5.54 22.31 7.11
CA GLY A 146 -5.34 23.67 6.60
C GLY A 146 -5.68 23.83 5.11
N SER A 147 -5.28 24.98 4.55
CA SER A 147 -5.45 25.29 3.11
C SER A 147 -4.59 24.37 2.24
N ALA A 148 -5.03 24.11 1.01
CA ALA A 148 -4.21 23.48 -0.03
C ALA A 148 -3.34 24.51 -0.79
N TRP A 149 -3.31 25.76 -0.34
CA TRP A 149 -2.60 26.86 -1.00
C TRP A 149 -1.62 27.52 -0.03
N GLU A 150 -0.34 27.46 -0.35
CA GLU A 150 0.72 28.12 0.43
C GLU A 150 1.20 29.37 -0.30
N PHE A 151 1.33 30.49 0.42
CA PHE A 151 1.76 31.76 -0.13
C PHE A 151 3.29 31.81 -0.33
N ASP A 152 3.72 32.18 -1.53
CA ASP A 152 5.11 32.48 -1.86
C ASP A 152 5.34 33.99 -1.96
N GLU A 153 6.07 34.55 -1.00
CA GLU A 153 6.39 35.98 -0.93
C GLU A 153 7.20 36.45 -2.15
N SER A 154 8.04 35.58 -2.72
CA SER A 154 8.98 35.95 -3.77
C SER A 154 8.28 36.31 -5.09
N THR A 155 7.17 35.64 -5.38
CA THR A 155 6.36 35.86 -6.58
C THR A 155 4.97 36.45 -6.28
N ASN A 156 4.63 36.64 -5.00
CA ASN A 156 3.32 37.12 -4.54
C ASN A 156 2.17 36.29 -5.15
N GLN A 157 2.32 34.97 -5.08
CA GLN A 157 1.36 33.97 -5.57
C GLN A 157 1.31 32.79 -4.61
N TYR A 158 0.23 32.04 -4.66
CA TYR A 158 0.08 30.77 -3.96
C TYR A 158 0.49 29.62 -4.86
N TYR A 159 1.09 28.56 -4.29
CA TYR A 159 1.22 27.28 -4.96
C TYR A 159 0.31 26.23 -4.32
N LEU A 160 -0.17 25.30 -5.14
CA LEU A 160 -1.02 24.20 -4.68
C LEU A 160 -0.18 23.12 -3.98
N HIS A 161 -0.68 22.61 -2.86
CA HIS A 161 -0.20 21.41 -2.17
C HIS A 161 -1.39 20.65 -1.55
N PHE A 162 -1.73 19.47 -2.06
CA PHE A 162 -2.79 18.63 -1.48
C PHE A 162 -2.34 17.86 -0.24
N TYR A 163 -1.04 17.85 0.05
CA TYR A 163 -0.44 17.20 1.21
C TYR A 163 0.35 18.23 2.04
N SER A 164 1.55 17.89 2.52
CA SER A 164 2.41 18.80 3.24
C SER A 164 2.69 20.06 2.41
N VAL A 165 2.95 21.19 3.08
CA VAL A 165 3.44 22.41 2.43
C VAL A 165 4.74 22.12 1.64
N LYS A 166 5.53 21.14 2.11
CA LYS A 166 6.74 20.67 1.42
C LYS A 166 6.47 19.74 0.22
N GLN A 167 5.21 19.50 -0.16
CA GLN A 167 4.81 18.66 -1.28
C GLN A 167 4.03 19.47 -2.34
N PRO A 168 4.67 20.44 -3.02
CA PRO A 168 4.03 21.21 -4.09
C PRO A 168 3.55 20.32 -5.25
N ASP A 169 2.30 20.49 -5.64
CA ASP A 169 1.63 19.69 -6.65
C ASP A 169 2.13 20.00 -8.06
N LEU A 170 2.41 18.94 -8.81
CA LEU A 170 2.85 18.99 -10.20
C LEU A 170 1.69 19.33 -11.14
N ASN A 171 1.98 20.17 -12.14
CA ASN A 171 1.04 20.58 -13.17
C ASN A 171 1.04 19.63 -14.37
N TRP A 172 0.19 18.61 -14.32
CA TRP A 172 0.08 17.60 -15.38
C TRP A 172 -0.47 18.11 -16.72
N GLU A 173 -1.03 19.32 -16.78
CA GLU A 173 -1.40 19.95 -18.06
C GLU A 173 -0.16 20.26 -18.90
N ASN A 174 0.99 20.50 -18.25
CA ASN A 174 2.25 20.81 -18.91
C ASN A 174 2.88 19.57 -19.56
N GLU A 175 2.93 19.56 -20.89
CA GLU A 175 3.52 18.46 -21.66
C GLU A 175 5.02 18.26 -21.40
N ASN A 176 5.78 19.33 -21.15
CA ASN A 176 7.21 19.21 -20.84
C ASN A 176 7.42 18.47 -19.52
N LEU A 177 6.59 18.77 -18.51
CA LEU A 177 6.63 18.05 -17.25
C LEU A 177 6.32 16.57 -17.44
N ARG A 178 5.23 16.23 -18.15
CA ARG A 178 4.86 14.83 -18.42
C ARG A 178 5.99 14.08 -19.14
N ASN A 179 6.63 14.72 -20.11
CA ASN A 179 7.78 14.15 -20.82
C ASN A 179 8.98 13.90 -19.88
N GLU A 180 9.30 14.79 -18.95
CA GLU A 180 10.35 14.56 -17.95
C GLU A 180 10.00 13.40 -16.99
N ILE A 181 8.74 13.31 -16.56
CA ILE A 181 8.24 12.16 -15.77
C ILE A 181 8.41 10.86 -16.56
N TYR A 182 8.06 10.81 -17.85
CA TYR A 182 8.19 9.61 -18.67
C TYR A 182 9.66 9.21 -18.89
N LYS A 183 10.57 10.17 -19.03
CA LYS A 183 12.02 9.88 -19.07
C LYS A 183 12.49 9.28 -17.76
N MET A 184 12.08 9.84 -16.62
CA MET A 184 12.41 9.33 -15.29
C MET A 184 11.87 7.91 -15.07
N MET A 185 10.63 7.65 -15.45
CA MET A 185 10.06 6.29 -15.39
C MET A 185 10.85 5.31 -16.23
N ASN A 186 11.21 5.69 -17.46
CA ASN A 186 12.00 4.82 -18.35
C ASN A 186 13.40 4.54 -17.81
N PHE A 187 14.04 5.49 -17.11
CA PHE A 187 15.30 5.23 -16.41
C PHE A 187 15.20 4.06 -15.43
N TRP A 188 14.14 4.04 -14.60
CA TRP A 188 13.94 2.94 -13.65
C TRP A 188 13.52 1.64 -14.33
N ILE A 189 12.73 1.71 -15.39
CA ILE A 189 12.39 0.53 -16.19
C ILE A 189 13.64 -0.09 -16.82
N ASP A 190 14.55 0.74 -17.37
CA ASP A 190 15.78 0.27 -18.00
C ASP A 190 16.77 -0.34 -16.99
N LYS A 191 16.64 0.01 -15.70
CA LYS A 191 17.32 -0.67 -14.58
C LYS A 191 16.78 -2.07 -14.27
N GLY A 192 15.61 -2.44 -14.79
CA GLY A 192 15.06 -3.79 -14.66
C GLY A 192 14.05 -4.00 -13.53
N ILE A 193 13.39 -2.94 -13.06
CA ILE A 193 12.27 -3.08 -12.11
C ILE A 193 11.13 -3.92 -12.71
N GLY A 194 10.33 -4.54 -11.85
CA GLY A 194 9.13 -5.30 -12.21
C GLY A 194 7.88 -4.45 -12.49
N GLY A 195 7.95 -3.13 -12.23
CA GLY A 195 6.86 -2.19 -12.48
C GLY A 195 6.71 -1.14 -11.38
N PHE A 196 5.52 -0.55 -11.25
CA PHE A 196 5.27 0.58 -10.35
C PHE A 196 3.99 0.41 -9.54
N ARG A 197 4.04 0.84 -8.28
CA ARG A 197 2.86 1.28 -7.53
C ARG A 197 2.80 2.80 -7.63
N MET A 198 1.69 3.36 -8.09
CA MET A 198 1.55 4.79 -8.39
C MET A 198 0.75 5.46 -7.27
N ASP A 199 1.43 6.32 -6.51
CA ASP A 199 0.87 7.05 -5.38
C ASP A 199 -0.17 8.06 -5.84
N VAL A 200 -1.34 8.03 -5.20
CA VAL A 200 -2.48 8.97 -5.39
C VAL A 200 -2.70 9.35 -6.85
N ILE A 201 -2.61 8.35 -7.74
CA ILE A 201 -2.61 8.56 -9.18
C ILE A 201 -3.95 9.15 -9.66
N ASP A 202 -5.01 8.99 -8.88
CA ASP A 202 -6.32 9.61 -9.13
C ASP A 202 -6.32 11.15 -9.07
N LEU A 203 -5.25 11.78 -8.57
CA LEU A 203 -5.11 13.23 -8.47
C LEU A 203 -4.43 13.91 -9.67
N ILE A 204 -3.75 13.17 -10.54
CA ILE A 204 -2.98 13.81 -11.63
C ILE A 204 -3.86 14.49 -12.69
N GLY A 205 -5.16 14.22 -12.70
CA GLY A 205 -6.15 14.86 -13.56
C GLY A 205 -6.80 16.11 -12.98
N LYS A 206 -6.40 16.57 -11.78
CA LYS A 206 -6.97 17.70 -11.04
C LYS A 206 -7.14 18.99 -11.87
N GLU A 207 -8.24 19.69 -11.62
CA GLU A 207 -8.51 21.05 -12.11
C GLU A 207 -8.85 21.95 -10.90
N PRO A 208 -7.84 22.49 -10.20
CA PRO A 208 -8.04 23.18 -8.92
C PRO A 208 -8.88 24.45 -9.04
N ASP A 209 -8.86 25.13 -10.19
CA ASP A 209 -9.71 26.31 -10.45
C ASP A 209 -11.20 25.96 -10.47
N ASN A 210 -11.53 24.74 -10.92
CA ASN A 210 -12.88 24.17 -10.91
C ASN A 210 -13.19 23.38 -9.64
N LYS A 211 -12.27 23.38 -8.66
CA LYS A 211 -12.33 22.57 -7.42
C LYS A 211 -12.47 21.07 -7.67
N ILE A 212 -11.92 20.58 -8.79
CA ILE A 212 -11.86 19.15 -9.11
C ILE A 212 -10.51 18.63 -8.63
N LYS A 213 -10.54 17.69 -7.68
CA LYS A 213 -9.35 17.12 -7.06
C LYS A 213 -9.08 15.71 -7.58
N GLU A 214 -9.89 14.73 -7.19
CA GLU A 214 -9.79 13.35 -7.65
C GLU A 214 -10.53 13.14 -8.99
N ASN A 215 -10.06 12.19 -9.80
CA ASN A 215 -10.73 11.71 -11.01
C ASN A 215 -11.08 12.81 -12.03
N GLY A 216 -10.21 13.81 -12.14
CA GLY A 216 -10.43 14.91 -13.07
C GLY A 216 -10.43 14.48 -14.55
N PRO A 217 -10.98 15.31 -15.44
CA PRO A 217 -11.41 14.90 -16.78
C PRO A 217 -10.28 14.41 -17.68
N ASN A 218 -9.05 14.89 -17.48
CA ASN A 218 -7.88 14.47 -18.26
C ASN A 218 -7.12 13.27 -17.67
N LEU A 219 -7.55 12.74 -16.52
CA LEU A 219 -6.84 11.69 -15.80
C LEU A 219 -6.53 10.45 -16.67
N HIS A 220 -7.56 9.83 -17.23
CA HIS A 220 -7.39 8.64 -18.05
C HIS A 220 -6.59 8.92 -19.32
N LYS A 221 -6.70 10.14 -19.88
CA LYS A 221 -5.86 10.57 -21.01
C LYS A 221 -4.37 10.57 -20.61
N TYR A 222 -4.04 11.10 -19.44
CA TYR A 222 -2.65 11.11 -18.95
C TYR A 222 -2.13 9.71 -18.63
N ILE A 223 -2.95 8.82 -18.08
CA ILE A 223 -2.55 7.43 -17.80
C ILE A 223 -2.34 6.64 -19.10
N GLN A 224 -3.18 6.83 -20.12
CA GLN A 224 -3.00 6.21 -21.44
C GLN A 224 -1.76 6.74 -22.15
N GLU A 225 -1.50 8.05 -22.05
CA GLU A 225 -0.28 8.66 -22.56
C GLU A 225 0.96 8.11 -21.83
N MET A 226 0.90 8.00 -20.50
CA MET A 226 1.94 7.40 -19.68
C MET A 226 2.21 5.95 -20.08
N ASN A 227 1.17 5.12 -20.21
CA ASN A 227 1.27 3.74 -20.66
C ASN A 227 2.00 3.67 -22.01
N LYS A 228 1.53 4.41 -23.01
CA LYS A 228 2.10 4.41 -24.36
C LYS A 228 3.59 4.80 -24.38
N ASN A 229 4.00 5.76 -23.55
CA ASN A 229 5.36 6.30 -23.54
C ASN A 229 6.32 5.58 -22.59
N THR A 230 5.85 4.62 -21.78
CA THR A 230 6.69 3.96 -20.76
C THR A 230 6.51 2.44 -20.71
N PHE A 231 5.46 1.94 -20.06
CA PHE A 231 5.28 0.52 -19.70
C PHE A 231 4.37 -0.27 -20.63
N GLY A 232 3.69 0.36 -21.59
CA GLY A 232 2.62 -0.24 -22.39
C GLY A 232 3.04 -1.41 -23.28
N ASN A 233 4.29 -1.45 -23.72
CA ASN A 233 4.86 -2.55 -24.50
C ASN A 233 5.76 -3.49 -23.67
N LYS A 234 5.75 -3.36 -22.34
CA LYS A 234 6.62 -4.09 -21.41
C LYS A 234 5.78 -5.02 -20.53
N ASP A 235 6.39 -6.10 -20.02
CA ASP A 235 5.71 -7.05 -19.14
C ASP A 235 5.82 -6.65 -17.66
N LEU A 236 5.33 -5.45 -17.35
CA LEU A 236 5.42 -4.83 -16.02
C LEU A 236 4.08 -4.89 -15.28
N LEU A 237 4.14 -4.92 -13.94
CA LEU A 237 2.98 -4.77 -13.06
C LEU A 237 2.79 -3.28 -12.72
N THR A 238 1.63 -2.72 -13.07
CA THR A 238 1.28 -1.32 -12.76
C THR A 238 0.05 -1.25 -11.87
N VAL A 239 0.20 -0.59 -10.73
CA VAL A 239 -0.78 -0.60 -9.64
C VAL A 239 -1.08 0.84 -9.27
N GLY A 240 -2.31 1.30 -9.42
CA GLY A 240 -2.70 2.65 -9.01
C GLY A 240 -3.22 2.68 -7.57
N GLU A 241 -2.84 3.66 -6.77
CA GLU A 241 -3.55 3.97 -5.53
C GLU A 241 -4.67 4.98 -5.82
N THR A 242 -5.91 4.59 -5.51
CA THR A 242 -7.09 5.39 -5.84
C THR A 242 -8.10 5.36 -4.69
N TRP A 243 -8.09 6.40 -3.85
CA TRP A 243 -8.90 6.44 -2.62
C TRP A 243 -10.39 6.61 -2.90
N GLU A 244 -10.75 7.36 -3.94
CA GLU A 244 -12.14 7.63 -4.36
C GLU A 244 -12.59 6.69 -5.50
N ALA A 245 -12.00 5.49 -5.59
CA ALA A 245 -12.38 4.52 -6.61
C ALA A 245 -13.78 3.93 -6.37
N SER A 246 -14.63 4.00 -7.38
CA SER A 246 -15.85 3.20 -7.50
C SER A 246 -15.61 2.00 -8.42
N CYS A 247 -16.46 0.98 -8.38
CA CYS A 247 -16.33 -0.15 -9.31
C CYS A 247 -16.44 0.27 -10.79
N ASP A 248 -17.23 1.30 -11.09
CA ASP A 248 -17.36 1.80 -12.47
C ASP A 248 -16.09 2.51 -12.94
N ASN A 249 -15.52 3.36 -12.08
CA ASN A 249 -14.28 4.04 -12.40
C ASN A 249 -13.08 3.08 -12.41
N ALA A 250 -13.06 2.10 -11.50
CA ALA A 250 -12.06 1.04 -11.46
C ALA A 250 -11.92 0.33 -12.81
N LYS A 251 -13.04 0.01 -13.47
CA LYS A 251 -13.04 -0.61 -14.81
C LYS A 251 -12.31 0.25 -15.84
N LEU A 252 -12.35 1.59 -15.72
CA LEU A 252 -11.62 2.48 -16.64
C LEU A 252 -10.10 2.34 -16.46
N TYR A 253 -9.63 2.21 -15.22
CA TYR A 253 -8.19 2.03 -14.95
C TYR A 253 -7.66 0.66 -15.38
N CYS A 254 -8.42 -0.42 -15.14
CA CYS A 254 -7.89 -1.78 -15.24
C CYS A 254 -8.40 -2.61 -16.42
N ASP A 255 -9.33 -2.10 -17.25
CA ASP A 255 -9.71 -2.79 -18.49
C ASP A 255 -8.49 -2.90 -19.43
N PRO A 256 -8.02 -4.12 -19.76
CA PRO A 256 -6.87 -4.31 -20.64
C PRO A 256 -7.04 -3.65 -22.02
N LYS A 257 -8.28 -3.42 -22.49
CA LYS A 257 -8.54 -2.74 -23.76
C LYS A 257 -8.21 -1.24 -23.74
N ARG A 258 -8.15 -0.65 -22.54
CA ARG A 258 -7.88 0.79 -22.36
C ARG A 258 -6.40 1.11 -22.29
N ASN A 259 -5.54 0.10 -22.11
CA ASN A 259 -4.09 0.28 -21.97
C ASN A 259 -3.76 1.34 -20.90
N GLU A 260 -4.30 1.15 -19.71
CA GLU A 260 -4.05 2.01 -18.56
C GLU A 260 -3.21 1.23 -17.53
N LEU A 261 -3.78 0.82 -16.41
CA LEU A 261 -3.09 0.12 -15.32
C LEU A 261 -3.45 -1.37 -15.28
N SER A 262 -2.67 -2.17 -14.54
CA SER A 262 -2.95 -3.59 -14.35
C SER A 262 -4.06 -3.82 -13.32
N MET A 263 -4.04 -3.02 -12.24
CA MET A 263 -4.97 -3.09 -11.11
C MET A 263 -4.89 -1.81 -10.29
N ILE A 264 -5.81 -1.63 -9.34
CA ILE A 264 -5.85 -0.48 -8.43
C ILE A 264 -6.10 -0.90 -6.99
N PHE A 265 -5.56 -0.13 -6.04
CA PHE A 265 -5.99 -0.12 -4.65
C PHE A 265 -7.25 0.72 -4.54
N GLN A 266 -8.29 0.10 -4.00
CA GLN A 266 -9.51 0.75 -3.57
C GLN A 266 -9.62 0.64 -2.04
N PHE A 267 -10.20 1.65 -1.40
CA PHE A 267 -10.20 1.79 0.04
C PHE A 267 -11.60 1.77 0.65
N GLU A 268 -12.62 1.32 -0.09
CA GLU A 268 -14.00 1.35 0.39
C GLU A 268 -14.18 0.53 1.69
N GLN A 269 -13.60 -0.67 1.76
CA GLN A 269 -13.63 -1.50 2.97
C GLN A 269 -12.97 -0.77 4.15
N ILE A 270 -11.90 -0.02 3.88
CA ILE A 270 -11.11 0.71 4.87
C ILE A 270 -11.90 1.90 5.46
N GLN A 271 -12.96 2.38 4.79
CA GLN A 271 -13.79 3.48 5.29
C GLN A 271 -14.93 3.02 6.21
N LEU A 272 -15.16 1.72 6.39
CA LEU A 272 -16.35 1.19 7.07
C LEU A 272 -16.38 1.37 8.59
N ASP A 273 -15.26 1.73 9.20
CA ASP A 273 -15.11 1.93 10.65
C ASP A 273 -14.82 3.39 11.00
N LYS A 274 -15.43 4.31 10.25
CA LYS A 274 -15.52 5.74 10.57
C LYS A 274 -16.98 6.22 10.53
N GLN A 275 -17.29 7.25 11.30
CA GLN A 275 -18.60 7.88 11.29
C GLN A 275 -18.88 8.51 9.92
N LYS A 276 -20.10 8.32 9.40
CA LYS A 276 -20.52 8.84 8.10
C LYS A 276 -20.35 10.37 8.05
N ASN A 277 -19.80 10.87 6.93
CA ASN A 277 -19.52 12.29 6.68
C ASN A 277 -18.58 12.96 7.70
N LYS A 278 -17.78 12.16 8.41
CA LYS A 278 -16.75 12.65 9.33
C LYS A 278 -15.37 12.16 8.93
N SER A 279 -14.36 12.59 9.67
CA SER A 279 -12.96 12.24 9.41
C SER A 279 -12.67 10.78 9.80
N ARG A 280 -11.57 10.22 9.30
CA ARG A 280 -11.09 8.86 9.68
C ARG A 280 -10.86 8.71 11.19
N TRP A 281 -10.62 9.83 11.87
CA TRP A 281 -10.41 9.94 13.31
C TRP A 281 -11.69 9.88 14.13
N ASP A 282 -12.86 9.93 13.49
CA ASP A 282 -14.16 9.82 14.14
C ASP A 282 -14.63 8.36 14.04
N LEU A 283 -14.26 7.57 15.04
CA LEU A 283 -14.40 6.11 15.01
C LEU A 283 -15.86 5.66 14.98
N GLU A 284 -16.12 4.58 14.26
CA GLU A 284 -17.38 3.83 14.26
C GLU A 284 -17.07 2.33 14.36
N LYS A 285 -17.99 1.54 14.91
CA LYS A 285 -17.80 0.09 14.95
C LYS A 285 -18.03 -0.49 13.56
N LEU A 286 -17.13 -1.36 13.11
CA LEU A 286 -17.30 -2.10 11.86
C LEU A 286 -18.59 -2.94 11.87
N ASP A 287 -19.41 -2.76 10.83
CA ASP A 287 -20.49 -3.68 10.49
C ASP A 287 -19.96 -4.80 9.58
N LEU A 288 -20.02 -6.05 10.06
CA LEU A 288 -19.56 -7.22 9.31
C LEU A 288 -20.42 -7.53 8.08
N VAL A 289 -21.70 -7.14 8.09
CA VAL A 289 -22.58 -7.29 6.93
C VAL A 289 -22.15 -6.31 5.85
N GLU A 290 -21.90 -5.06 6.22
CA GLU A 290 -21.41 -4.03 5.29
C GLU A 290 -20.04 -4.41 4.71
N LEU A 291 -19.12 -4.93 5.53
CA LEU A 291 -17.84 -5.46 5.05
C LEU A 291 -18.04 -6.55 4.00
N LYS A 292 -18.91 -7.53 4.28
CA LYS A 292 -19.21 -8.61 3.34
C LYS A 292 -19.81 -8.09 2.05
N GLU A 293 -20.71 -7.12 2.12
CA GLU A 293 -21.33 -6.50 0.94
C GLU A 293 -20.28 -5.80 0.07
N VAL A 294 -19.40 -4.99 0.66
CA VAL A 294 -18.31 -4.31 -0.06
C VAL A 294 -17.36 -5.33 -0.71
N LEU A 295 -16.88 -6.32 0.05
CA LEU A 295 -15.99 -7.35 -0.51
C LEU A 295 -16.66 -8.12 -1.64
N SER A 296 -17.94 -8.51 -1.48
CA SER A 296 -18.69 -9.23 -2.50
C SER A 296 -18.88 -8.37 -3.76
N LYS A 297 -19.20 -7.09 -3.59
CA LYS A 297 -19.39 -6.13 -4.68
C LYS A 297 -18.13 -6.01 -5.54
N TRP A 298 -16.97 -5.79 -4.93
CA TRP A 298 -15.69 -5.68 -5.66
C TRP A 298 -15.28 -6.99 -6.34
N GLN A 299 -15.63 -8.14 -5.75
CA GLN A 299 -15.41 -9.45 -6.39
C GLN A 299 -16.29 -9.65 -7.63
N THR A 300 -17.57 -9.26 -7.58
CA THR A 300 -18.50 -9.49 -8.69
C THR A 300 -18.39 -8.44 -9.80
N GLU A 301 -18.21 -7.16 -9.45
CA GLU A 301 -18.21 -6.06 -10.42
C GLU A 301 -16.98 -6.02 -11.33
N LEU A 302 -15.83 -6.50 -10.84
CA LEU A 302 -14.59 -6.54 -11.64
C LEU A 302 -14.31 -7.91 -12.27
N ASP A 303 -15.20 -8.90 -12.12
CA ASP A 303 -14.93 -10.30 -12.50
C ASP A 303 -14.55 -10.46 -13.98
N GLU A 304 -15.20 -9.71 -14.88
CA GLU A 304 -15.02 -9.83 -16.33
C GLU A 304 -14.01 -8.85 -16.95
N VAL A 305 -13.80 -7.68 -16.34
CA VAL A 305 -13.12 -6.53 -16.99
C VAL A 305 -11.85 -6.10 -16.25
N GLY A 306 -11.74 -6.38 -14.95
CA GLY A 306 -10.63 -5.88 -14.13
C GLY A 306 -9.87 -6.96 -13.39
N TRP A 307 -8.97 -6.51 -12.51
CA TRP A 307 -8.29 -7.39 -11.56
C TRP A 307 -8.18 -6.72 -10.20
N ASN A 308 -8.62 -7.43 -9.17
CA ASN A 308 -8.62 -6.93 -7.80
C ASN A 308 -7.25 -7.04 -7.14
N ILE A 309 -6.93 -6.04 -6.32
CA ILE A 309 -5.94 -6.16 -5.25
C ILE A 309 -6.64 -6.62 -3.98
N LEU A 310 -6.01 -7.54 -3.27
CA LEU A 310 -6.49 -8.04 -1.99
C LEU A 310 -5.49 -7.63 -0.92
N PHE A 311 -5.86 -6.69 -0.05
CA PHE A 311 -4.99 -6.19 1.01
C PHE A 311 -5.79 -5.82 2.25
N TRP A 312 -5.14 -5.92 3.41
CA TRP A 312 -5.66 -5.38 4.67
C TRP A 312 -4.84 -4.20 5.18
N ASN A 313 -3.52 -4.30 5.05
CA ASN A 313 -2.56 -3.41 5.66
C ASN A 313 -1.72 -2.71 4.58
N ASN A 314 -1.18 -1.56 4.95
CA ASN A 314 -0.07 -0.88 4.30
C ASN A 314 0.57 0.06 5.33
N HIS A 315 1.52 0.91 4.91
CA HIS A 315 2.20 1.86 5.82
C HIS A 315 1.33 3.05 6.31
N ASP A 316 0.08 3.18 5.86
CA ASP A 316 -0.86 4.26 6.24
C ASP A 316 -2.08 3.77 7.04
N LEU A 317 -2.21 2.46 7.21
CA LEU A 317 -3.36 1.82 7.83
C LEU A 317 -2.95 1.07 9.10
N PRO A 318 -3.78 1.06 10.15
CA PRO A 318 -3.51 0.27 11.35
C PRO A 318 -3.47 -1.23 11.02
N ARG A 319 -2.81 -2.00 11.89
CA ARG A 319 -2.62 -3.44 11.75
C ARG A 319 -3.97 -4.15 11.87
N ILE A 320 -4.33 -4.96 10.87
CA ILE A 320 -5.67 -5.56 10.74
C ILE A 320 -6.09 -6.42 11.94
N VAL A 321 -5.15 -7.15 12.54
CA VAL A 321 -5.43 -7.99 13.71
C VAL A 321 -5.90 -7.16 14.91
N SER A 322 -5.37 -5.94 15.07
CA SER A 322 -5.80 -4.97 16.08
C SER A 322 -7.06 -4.23 15.65
N ARG A 323 -7.17 -3.89 14.36
CA ARG A 323 -8.27 -3.09 13.82
C ARG A 323 -9.60 -3.85 13.87
N TRP A 324 -9.66 -5.03 13.25
CA TRP A 324 -10.90 -5.81 13.06
C TRP A 324 -10.78 -7.28 13.50
N GLY A 325 -9.62 -7.68 14.01
CA GLY A 325 -9.43 -8.97 14.66
C GLY A 325 -9.57 -8.88 16.18
N ASN A 326 -8.76 -9.67 16.88
CA ASN A 326 -8.56 -9.58 18.32
C ASN A 326 -7.08 -9.74 18.59
N ASP A 327 -6.38 -8.67 18.94
CA ASP A 327 -4.92 -8.68 19.15
C ASP A 327 -4.49 -9.12 20.56
N LYS A 328 -5.41 -9.72 21.33
CA LYS A 328 -5.22 -10.21 22.70
C LYS A 328 -5.26 -11.74 22.72
N ASP A 329 -6.27 -12.31 23.35
CA ASP A 329 -6.40 -13.75 23.60
C ASP A 329 -6.54 -14.57 22.31
N TYR A 330 -7.04 -13.96 21.22
CA TYR A 330 -7.30 -14.63 19.94
C TYR A 330 -6.47 -14.05 18.79
N ARG A 331 -5.27 -13.50 19.09
CA ARG A 331 -4.42 -12.86 18.08
C ARG A 331 -4.08 -13.78 16.92
N LYS A 332 -3.63 -15.00 17.23
CA LYS A 332 -3.24 -15.98 16.21
C LYS A 332 -4.46 -16.41 15.40
N GLU A 333 -5.56 -16.75 16.05
CA GLU A 333 -6.78 -17.23 15.41
C GLU A 333 -7.41 -16.17 14.51
N SER A 334 -7.48 -14.92 14.99
CA SER A 334 -8.07 -13.82 14.23
C SER A 334 -7.19 -13.40 13.05
N ALA A 335 -5.86 -13.33 13.22
CA ALA A 335 -4.93 -13.06 12.12
C ALA A 335 -5.07 -14.09 10.99
N LYS A 336 -5.11 -15.38 11.32
CA LYS A 336 -5.30 -16.48 10.35
C LYS A 336 -6.64 -16.42 9.66
N MET A 337 -7.71 -16.10 10.41
CA MET A 337 -9.04 -15.94 9.84
C MET A 337 -9.07 -14.82 8.81
N LEU A 338 -8.49 -13.65 9.14
CA LEU A 338 -8.41 -12.50 8.25
C LEU A 338 -7.57 -12.80 6.99
N ALA A 339 -6.45 -13.50 7.16
CA ALA A 339 -5.63 -13.97 6.04
C ALA A 339 -6.40 -14.96 5.14
N THR A 340 -7.09 -15.95 5.73
CA THR A 340 -7.90 -16.92 4.98
C THR A 340 -8.98 -16.22 4.16
N LEU A 341 -9.70 -15.29 4.79
CA LEU A 341 -10.79 -14.55 4.17
C LEU A 341 -10.29 -13.81 2.92
N LEU A 342 -9.16 -13.10 3.05
CA LEU A 342 -8.62 -12.29 1.98
C LEU A 342 -8.00 -13.13 0.87
N HIS A 343 -7.11 -14.07 1.20
CA HIS A 343 -6.41 -14.90 0.21
C HIS A 343 -7.31 -15.93 -0.48
N GLY A 344 -8.52 -16.19 0.06
CA GLY A 344 -9.54 -17.01 -0.57
C GLY A 344 -10.30 -16.31 -1.70
N MET A 345 -10.11 -15.00 -1.90
CA MET A 345 -10.79 -14.20 -2.92
C MET A 345 -10.03 -14.19 -4.26
N LYS A 346 -10.72 -13.79 -5.34
CA LYS A 346 -10.12 -13.59 -6.67
C LYS A 346 -9.38 -12.26 -6.70
N GLY A 347 -8.08 -12.29 -6.93
CA GLY A 347 -7.23 -11.10 -7.05
C GLY A 347 -5.77 -11.41 -6.73
N THR A 348 -4.94 -10.38 -6.74
CA THR A 348 -3.52 -10.46 -6.34
C THR A 348 -3.40 -10.03 -4.88
N PRO A 349 -2.97 -10.90 -3.96
CA PRO A 349 -2.80 -10.56 -2.56
C PRO A 349 -1.53 -9.75 -2.29
N TYR A 350 -1.66 -8.78 -1.37
CA TYR A 350 -0.60 -7.92 -0.87
C TYR A 350 -0.48 -8.13 0.64
N ILE A 351 0.72 -8.50 1.08
CA ILE A 351 1.08 -8.69 2.47
C ILE A 351 1.94 -7.51 2.90
N TYR A 352 1.60 -6.83 3.98
CA TYR A 352 2.44 -5.77 4.53
C TYR A 352 3.43 -6.33 5.56
N GLN A 353 4.65 -5.79 5.63
CA GLN A 353 5.70 -6.31 6.51
C GLN A 353 5.25 -6.52 7.97
N GLY A 354 5.31 -7.74 8.47
CA GLY A 354 4.91 -8.11 9.83
C GLY A 354 3.46 -8.57 9.97
N GLU A 355 2.66 -8.49 8.90
CA GLU A 355 1.33 -9.11 8.85
C GLU A 355 1.42 -10.62 9.02
N GLU A 356 2.43 -11.25 8.43
CA GLU A 356 2.66 -12.70 8.45
C GLU A 356 3.06 -13.26 9.83
N ILE A 357 3.46 -12.40 10.78
CA ILE A 357 3.67 -12.78 12.19
C ILE A 357 2.57 -12.22 13.12
N GLY A 358 1.59 -11.53 12.54
CA GLY A 358 0.50 -10.87 13.26
C GLY A 358 0.98 -9.77 14.20
N MET A 359 1.86 -8.89 13.72
CA MET A 359 2.20 -7.63 14.41
C MET A 359 0.93 -6.83 14.68
N THR A 360 0.91 -6.14 15.82
CA THR A 360 -0.27 -5.42 16.34
C THR A 360 -0.06 -3.91 16.28
N ASN A 361 -1.11 -3.14 16.48
CA ASN A 361 -0.99 -1.70 16.73
C ASN A 361 -0.05 -1.44 17.92
N PHE A 362 0.51 -0.23 17.91
CA PHE A 362 1.35 0.29 18.98
C PHE A 362 0.49 1.18 19.88
N TYR A 363 0.43 0.83 21.16
CA TYR A 363 -0.40 1.52 22.12
C TYR A 363 0.48 2.35 23.08
N SER A 364 0.54 3.66 22.83
CA SER A 364 1.11 4.65 23.76
C SER A 364 0.11 5.75 24.05
N ASP A 365 0.11 6.22 25.30
CA ASP A 365 -0.65 7.38 25.77
C ASP A 365 0.12 8.70 25.62
N ASN A 366 1.38 8.64 25.15
CA ASN A 366 2.20 9.82 24.88
C ASN A 366 2.18 10.17 23.38
N ILE A 367 1.76 11.38 23.04
CA ILE A 367 1.74 11.88 21.65
C ILE A 367 3.14 11.93 21.02
N ASP A 368 4.20 12.14 21.81
CA ASP A 368 5.58 12.20 21.31
C ASP A 368 6.06 10.85 20.74
N ASP A 369 5.34 9.75 21.03
CA ASP A 369 5.66 8.42 20.49
C ASP A 369 5.09 8.20 19.07
N TYR A 370 4.35 9.16 18.53
CA TYR A 370 3.73 9.12 17.21
C TYR A 370 4.28 10.25 16.31
N PRO A 371 5.48 10.10 15.73
CA PRO A 371 6.16 11.19 15.04
C PRO A 371 5.51 11.60 13.71
N ASP A 372 4.55 10.84 13.20
CA ASP A 372 3.88 11.14 11.93
C ASP A 372 3.23 12.53 11.89
N ILE A 373 3.43 13.24 10.76
CA ILE A 373 2.90 14.60 10.55
C ILE A 373 1.37 14.65 10.59
N GLU A 374 0.68 13.63 10.06
CA GLU A 374 -0.79 13.57 10.09
C GLU A 374 -1.27 13.44 11.54
N THR A 375 -0.65 12.55 12.32
CA THR A 375 -0.95 12.34 13.75
C THR A 375 -0.70 13.60 14.57
N GLN A 376 0.44 14.26 14.38
CA GLN A 376 0.79 15.49 15.11
C GLN A 376 -0.16 16.65 14.76
N ASN A 377 -0.47 16.82 13.47
CA ASN A 377 -1.37 17.88 13.02
C ASN A 377 -2.79 17.68 13.56
N ILE A 378 -3.36 16.48 13.46
CA ILE A 378 -4.72 16.22 13.94
C ILE A 378 -4.82 16.37 15.46
N TYR A 379 -3.79 15.95 16.20
CA TYR A 379 -3.74 16.12 17.65
C TYR A 379 -3.78 17.59 18.02
N ASN A 380 -2.90 18.40 17.44
CA ASN A 380 -2.83 19.84 17.70
C ASN A 380 -4.13 20.56 17.29
N GLU A 381 -4.69 20.21 16.13
CA GLU A 381 -5.96 20.75 15.65
C GLU A 381 -7.09 20.46 16.65
N ARG A 382 -7.26 19.19 17.05
CA ARG A 382 -8.39 18.79 17.90
C ARG A 382 -8.23 19.23 19.35
N ILE A 383 -7.01 19.26 19.88
CA ILE A 383 -6.73 19.86 21.20
C ILE A 383 -7.10 21.34 21.19
N SER A 384 -6.77 22.10 20.14
CA SER A 384 -7.16 23.51 20.04
C SER A 384 -8.68 23.73 19.99
N LYS A 385 -9.42 22.71 19.55
CA LYS A 385 -10.89 22.65 19.52
C LYS A 385 -11.51 22.10 20.81
N ASN A 386 -10.74 21.92 21.89
CA ASN A 386 -11.17 21.41 23.20
C ASN A 386 -11.73 19.97 23.19
N TYR A 387 -11.22 19.10 22.32
CA TYR A 387 -11.49 17.67 22.43
C TYR A 387 -10.78 17.08 23.67
N SER A 388 -11.34 16.01 24.26
CA SER A 388 -10.69 15.33 25.38
C SER A 388 -9.41 14.64 24.92
N ASN A 389 -8.31 14.82 25.66
CA ASN A 389 -7.05 14.14 25.38
C ASN A 389 -7.22 12.61 25.34
N GLU A 390 -8.05 12.05 26.23
CA GLU A 390 -8.34 10.62 26.28
C GLU A 390 -9.00 10.12 24.98
N GLU A 391 -10.01 10.84 24.49
CA GLU A 391 -10.72 10.49 23.25
C GLU A 391 -9.80 10.61 22.02
N LEU A 392 -8.92 11.63 22.01
CA LEU A 392 -7.94 11.83 20.94
C LEU A 392 -6.90 10.73 20.92
N MET A 393 -6.28 10.42 22.06
CA MET A 393 -5.29 9.35 22.14
C MET A 393 -5.90 8.00 21.79
N HIS A 394 -7.15 7.74 22.18
CA HIS A 394 -7.85 6.53 21.75
C HIS A 394 -8.00 6.47 20.21
N SER A 395 -8.42 7.57 19.57
CA SER A 395 -8.50 7.63 18.11
C SER A 395 -7.15 7.42 17.42
N ILE A 396 -6.09 8.03 17.94
CA ILE A 396 -4.70 7.90 17.46
C ILE A 396 -4.24 6.44 17.56
N GLN A 397 -4.42 5.80 18.71
CA GLN A 397 -4.09 4.39 18.92
C GLN A 397 -4.82 3.45 17.94
N MET A 398 -6.01 3.83 17.46
CA MET A 398 -6.79 3.04 16.52
C MET A 398 -6.47 3.33 15.05
N LYS A 399 -6.03 4.54 14.69
CA LYS A 399 -6.00 5.02 13.29
C LYS A 399 -4.66 5.58 12.82
N ALA A 400 -3.73 5.91 13.71
CA ALA A 400 -2.46 6.54 13.34
C ALA A 400 -1.65 5.65 12.39
N ARG A 401 -1.02 6.27 11.39
CA ARG A 401 -0.16 5.60 10.40
C ARG A 401 1.06 4.96 11.08
N ASP A 402 1.53 5.58 12.15
CA ASP A 402 2.59 5.09 13.04
C ASP A 402 2.42 3.63 13.48
N ASN A 403 1.17 3.17 13.66
CA ASN A 403 0.87 1.78 14.02
C ASN A 403 1.45 0.76 13.04
N ALA A 404 1.51 1.10 11.75
CA ALA A 404 2.12 0.28 10.71
C ALA A 404 3.63 0.53 10.55
N ARG A 405 4.17 1.61 11.11
CA ARG A 405 5.54 2.07 10.86
C ARG A 405 6.52 1.72 11.98
N THR A 406 6.06 1.13 13.09
CA THR A 406 6.98 0.55 14.08
C THR A 406 7.95 -0.45 13.46
N PRO A 407 9.20 -0.54 13.96
CA PRO A 407 10.20 -1.48 13.43
C PRO A 407 9.73 -2.94 13.39
N MET A 408 10.08 -3.64 12.32
CA MET A 408 9.80 -5.06 12.12
C MET A 408 10.45 -5.91 13.22
N GLN A 409 9.69 -6.87 13.75
CA GLN A 409 10.06 -7.66 14.93
C GLN A 409 10.73 -8.97 14.49
N TRP A 410 12.05 -8.97 14.32
CA TRP A 410 12.82 -10.13 13.86
C TRP A 410 13.08 -11.17 14.95
N SER A 411 13.37 -10.76 16.18
CA SER A 411 13.64 -11.65 17.30
C SER A 411 13.24 -11.06 18.65
N ASP A 412 13.48 -11.78 19.75
CA ASP A 412 13.31 -11.32 21.13
C ASP A 412 14.51 -10.51 21.67
N SER A 413 15.52 -10.29 20.82
CA SER A 413 16.68 -9.47 21.16
C SER A 413 16.33 -7.98 21.23
N ILE A 414 17.24 -7.16 21.75
CA ILE A 414 17.02 -5.71 21.88
C ILE A 414 16.50 -5.09 20.58
N ASN A 415 15.52 -4.20 20.71
CA ASN A 415 14.81 -3.57 19.59
C ASN A 415 14.18 -4.57 18.61
N GLY A 416 13.76 -5.75 19.06
CA GLY A 416 13.20 -6.78 18.19
C GLY A 416 14.20 -7.32 17.16
N GLY A 417 15.50 -7.14 17.36
CA GLY A 417 16.54 -7.49 16.39
C GLY A 417 16.56 -6.59 15.14
N PHE A 418 15.82 -5.48 15.12
CA PHE A 418 15.79 -4.53 14.00
C PHE A 418 17.10 -3.74 13.86
N THR A 419 17.62 -3.22 14.98
CA THR A 419 18.86 -2.41 15.04
C THR A 419 19.59 -2.66 16.36
N LYS A 420 20.92 -2.53 16.36
CA LYS A 420 21.71 -2.44 17.61
C LYS A 420 21.82 -1.00 18.15
N GLY A 421 21.45 -0.01 17.35
CA GLY A 421 21.40 1.41 17.72
C GLY A 421 20.11 1.79 18.44
N THR A 422 19.72 3.06 18.31
CA THR A 422 18.43 3.56 18.77
C THR A 422 17.50 3.66 17.57
N PRO A 423 16.38 2.91 17.51
CA PRO A 423 15.51 2.94 16.36
C PRO A 423 14.84 4.32 16.22
N TRP A 424 14.62 4.73 14.97
CA TRP A 424 13.99 6.02 14.63
C TRP A 424 12.58 6.17 15.23
N MET A 425 11.89 5.05 15.44
CA MET A 425 10.63 4.94 16.16
C MET A 425 10.71 3.80 17.19
N LYS A 426 10.00 3.93 18.30
CA LYS A 426 9.93 2.86 19.32
C LYS A 426 9.45 1.54 18.73
N VAL A 427 10.12 0.46 19.11
CA VAL A 427 9.66 -0.91 18.80
C VAL A 427 8.48 -1.25 19.70
N ASN A 428 7.49 -1.96 19.17
CA ASN A 428 6.37 -2.42 19.96
C ASN A 428 6.88 -3.36 21.08
N PRO A 429 6.59 -3.10 22.37
CA PRO A 429 7.13 -3.90 23.49
C PRO A 429 6.82 -5.41 23.42
N ASN A 430 5.81 -5.79 22.64
CA ASN A 430 5.43 -7.18 22.42
C ASN A 430 6.38 -7.99 21.51
N TYR A 431 7.47 -7.39 20.99
CA TYR A 431 8.48 -8.11 20.19
C TYR A 431 9.06 -9.35 20.87
N THR A 432 9.07 -9.35 22.21
CA THR A 432 9.53 -10.48 23.04
C THR A 432 8.70 -11.76 22.87
N PHE A 433 7.48 -11.68 22.33
CA PHE A 433 6.62 -12.85 22.07
C PHE A 433 5.90 -12.80 20.71
N ILE A 434 6.09 -11.73 19.93
CA ILE A 434 5.68 -11.62 18.53
C ILE A 434 6.94 -11.29 17.74
N ASN A 435 7.57 -12.29 17.12
CA ASN A 435 8.73 -12.05 16.27
C ASN A 435 8.92 -13.17 15.24
N VAL A 436 9.75 -12.90 14.22
CA VAL A 436 10.03 -13.84 13.12
C VAL A 436 10.70 -15.11 13.62
N GLU A 437 11.72 -15.02 14.46
CA GLU A 437 12.44 -16.20 14.98
C GLU A 437 11.51 -17.18 15.70
N ASP A 438 10.65 -16.69 16.59
CA ASP A 438 9.72 -17.52 17.33
C ASP A 438 8.63 -18.10 16.42
N SER A 439 8.18 -17.33 15.43
CA SER A 439 7.25 -17.81 14.41
C SER A 439 7.87 -18.96 13.60
N ILE A 440 9.13 -18.86 13.20
CA ILE A 440 9.86 -19.92 12.48
C ILE A 440 10.10 -21.15 13.39
N LYS A 441 10.48 -20.96 14.65
CA LYS A 441 10.68 -22.07 15.61
C LYS A 441 9.40 -22.88 15.79
N LEU A 442 8.25 -22.22 15.93
CA LEU A 442 6.95 -22.88 16.04
C LEU A 442 6.62 -23.75 14.81
N ILE A 443 7.00 -23.30 13.61
CA ILE A 443 6.86 -24.07 12.37
C ILE A 443 7.76 -25.31 12.40
N ALA A 444 9.03 -25.13 12.75
CA ALA A 444 10.03 -26.19 12.74
C ALA A 444 9.78 -27.29 13.79
N GLN A 445 9.18 -26.95 14.94
CA GLN A 445 8.91 -27.89 16.03
C GLN A 445 7.66 -28.77 15.83
N GLY A 446 7.07 -28.77 14.63
CA GLY A 446 5.92 -29.62 14.35
C GLY A 446 4.63 -29.09 14.97
N GLY A 447 4.47 -27.77 15.07
CA GLY A 447 3.16 -27.12 15.20
C GLY A 447 2.29 -27.36 13.97
N SER A 448 2.05 -28.62 13.59
CA SER A 448 1.28 -28.99 12.39
C SER A 448 -0.22 -29.01 12.71
N PHE A 449 -0.75 -27.84 13.06
CA PHE A 449 -2.14 -27.54 12.74
C PHE A 449 -2.35 -27.47 11.21
N LEU A 450 -1.27 -27.46 10.41
CA LEU A 450 -1.28 -27.62 8.95
C LEU A 450 -2.09 -28.81 8.44
N PHE A 451 -2.11 -29.96 9.12
CA PHE A 451 -2.99 -31.07 8.71
C PHE A 451 -4.45 -30.82 9.04
N ALA A 452 -4.74 -30.12 10.14
CA ALA A 452 -6.09 -29.78 10.56
C ALA A 452 -6.68 -28.63 9.72
N ILE A 453 -5.88 -27.62 9.32
CA ILE A 453 -6.31 -26.54 8.42
C ILE A 453 -6.35 -27.02 6.98
N ALA A 454 -5.39 -27.83 6.51
CA ALA A 454 -5.52 -28.46 5.21
C ALA A 454 -6.81 -29.29 5.18
N ALA A 455 -7.13 -30.04 6.23
CA ALA A 455 -8.40 -30.74 6.37
C ALA A 455 -9.61 -29.78 6.41
N CYS A 456 -9.57 -28.67 7.14
CA CYS A 456 -10.67 -27.70 7.22
C CYS A 456 -10.89 -26.92 5.90
N ASN A 457 -9.83 -26.55 5.19
CA ASN A 457 -9.89 -25.91 3.88
C ASN A 457 -10.41 -26.89 2.83
N ASN A 458 -9.94 -28.14 2.87
CA ASN A 458 -10.46 -29.24 2.05
C ASN A 458 -11.95 -29.50 2.33
N VAL A 459 -12.37 -29.41 3.60
CA VAL A 459 -13.78 -29.53 4.03
C VAL A 459 -14.61 -28.32 3.63
N ALA A 460 -14.07 -27.10 3.70
CA ALA A 460 -14.76 -25.88 3.28
C ALA A 460 -14.94 -25.82 1.75
N GLN A 461 -13.88 -26.10 0.99
CA GLN A 461 -13.92 -26.18 -0.48
C GLN A 461 -14.79 -27.35 -0.95
N GLY A 462 -14.65 -28.51 -0.31
CA GLY A 462 -15.50 -29.68 -0.53
C GLY A 462 -16.96 -29.40 -0.23
N GLY A 463 -17.24 -28.76 0.90
CA GLY A 463 -18.58 -28.36 1.31
C GLY A 463 -19.20 -27.33 0.35
N ALA A 464 -18.46 -26.30 -0.04
CA ALA A 464 -18.95 -25.27 -0.97
C ALA A 464 -19.28 -25.84 -2.35
N THR A 465 -18.39 -26.68 -2.90
CA THR A 465 -18.62 -27.35 -4.19
C THR A 465 -19.75 -28.37 -4.13
N LEU A 466 -19.89 -29.12 -3.03
CA LEU A 466 -21.05 -29.99 -2.82
C LEU A 466 -22.35 -29.20 -2.64
N CYS A 467 -22.33 -28.02 -2.02
CA CYS A 467 -23.47 -27.11 -1.99
C CYS A 467 -23.84 -26.62 -3.40
N THR A 468 -22.85 -26.22 -4.21
CA THR A 468 -23.08 -25.86 -5.63
C THR A 468 -23.69 -27.03 -6.40
N MET A 469 -23.19 -28.27 -6.18
CA MET A 469 -23.78 -29.48 -6.74
C MET A 469 -25.24 -29.64 -6.34
N MET A 470 -25.61 -29.44 -5.07
CA MET A 470 -26.99 -29.59 -4.60
C MET A 470 -27.93 -28.52 -5.19
N LEU A 471 -27.45 -27.28 -5.31
CA LEU A 471 -28.28 -26.12 -5.69
C LEU A 471 -28.42 -25.93 -7.20
N THR A 472 -27.43 -26.35 -8.00
CA THR A 472 -27.47 -26.13 -9.45
C THR A 472 -28.40 -27.09 -10.19
N LYS A 473 -29.08 -26.57 -11.21
CA LYS A 473 -29.90 -27.34 -12.18
C LYS A 473 -29.11 -27.74 -13.44
N ASP A 474 -27.92 -27.16 -13.65
CA ASP A 474 -27.05 -27.49 -14.78
C ASP A 474 -26.39 -28.86 -14.55
N LYS A 475 -26.61 -29.80 -15.48
CA LYS A 475 -26.10 -31.17 -15.38
C LYS A 475 -24.58 -31.27 -15.48
N LYS A 476 -23.95 -30.40 -16.28
CA LYS A 476 -22.50 -30.38 -16.48
C LYS A 476 -21.82 -29.80 -15.24
N LEU A 477 -22.35 -28.67 -14.73
CA LEU A 477 -21.83 -28.05 -13.51
C LEU A 477 -22.03 -28.95 -12.28
N LYS A 478 -23.17 -29.65 -12.20
CA LYS A 478 -23.44 -30.63 -11.14
C LYS A 478 -22.42 -31.78 -11.14
N SER A 479 -22.10 -32.34 -12.31
CA SER A 479 -21.10 -33.41 -12.43
C SER A 479 -19.70 -32.93 -12.02
N THR A 480 -19.29 -31.76 -12.49
CA THR A 480 -17.98 -31.18 -12.16
C THR A 480 -17.88 -30.83 -10.67
N ALA A 481 -18.91 -30.20 -10.10
CA ALA A 481 -18.96 -29.84 -8.69
C ALA A 481 -18.94 -31.07 -7.77
N ALA A 482 -19.58 -32.18 -8.16
CA ALA A 482 -19.53 -33.44 -7.43
C ALA A 482 -18.10 -34.01 -7.39
N SER A 483 -17.44 -34.12 -8.55
CA SER A 483 -16.06 -34.61 -8.63
C SER A 483 -15.08 -33.70 -7.90
N SER A 484 -15.20 -32.38 -8.07
CA SER A 484 -14.34 -31.41 -7.40
C SER A 484 -14.53 -31.40 -5.89
N GLY A 485 -15.76 -31.58 -5.39
CA GLY A 485 -16.03 -31.63 -3.96
C GLY A 485 -15.50 -32.87 -3.28
N ILE A 486 -15.61 -34.03 -3.92
CA ILE A 486 -15.03 -35.28 -3.42
C ILE A 486 -13.50 -35.21 -3.45
N SER A 487 -12.91 -34.73 -4.54
CA SER A 487 -11.45 -34.57 -4.65
C SER A 487 -10.91 -33.57 -3.61
N ALA A 488 -11.59 -32.45 -3.40
CA ALA A 488 -11.24 -31.48 -2.37
C ALA A 488 -11.29 -32.11 -0.96
N LEU A 489 -12.35 -32.87 -0.61
CA LEU A 489 -12.46 -33.56 0.69
C LEU A 489 -11.36 -34.60 0.91
N LEU A 490 -10.86 -35.22 -0.15
CA LEU A 490 -9.76 -36.19 -0.11
C LEU A 490 -8.37 -35.55 -0.16
N GLY A 491 -8.29 -34.21 -0.15
CA GLY A 491 -7.02 -33.47 -0.22
C GLY A 491 -6.35 -33.53 -1.59
N ILE A 492 -7.09 -33.92 -2.62
CA ILE A 492 -6.68 -33.90 -4.02
C ILE A 492 -7.27 -32.63 -4.62
N THR A 493 -6.63 -31.49 -4.37
CA THR A 493 -7.11 -30.19 -4.88
C THR A 493 -6.56 -29.94 -6.27
N GLU A 494 -7.29 -30.36 -7.30
CA GLU A 494 -7.25 -29.70 -8.62
C GLU A 494 -8.35 -28.63 -8.65
N PRO A 495 -8.04 -27.33 -8.46
CA PRO A 495 -9.02 -26.26 -8.41
C PRO A 495 -9.26 -25.71 -9.82
N ALA A 496 -9.83 -26.54 -10.70
CA ALA A 496 -10.22 -26.09 -12.04
C ALA A 496 -11.46 -25.16 -12.04
N MET A 497 -12.19 -25.05 -10.92
CA MET A 497 -13.42 -24.23 -10.87
C MET A 497 -13.25 -22.83 -10.26
N PHE A 498 -12.16 -22.51 -9.55
CA PHE A 498 -12.01 -21.20 -8.87
C PHE A 498 -10.64 -20.54 -9.02
N GLY A 499 -9.74 -21.06 -9.86
CA GLY A 499 -8.50 -20.34 -10.18
C GLY A 499 -7.51 -20.14 -9.02
N VAL A 500 -7.70 -20.82 -7.88
CA VAL A 500 -6.73 -20.78 -6.76
C VAL A 500 -5.46 -21.49 -7.20
N ASN A 501 -4.45 -20.72 -7.61
CA ASN A 501 -3.23 -21.27 -8.19
C ASN A 501 -2.38 -21.95 -7.08
N LEU A 502 -2.00 -23.22 -7.28
CA LEU A 502 -1.22 -24.05 -6.34
C LEU A 502 0.18 -23.51 -5.99
N LYS A 503 0.62 -22.40 -6.61
CA LYS A 503 1.84 -21.66 -6.24
C LYS A 503 1.73 -20.93 -4.89
N LEU A 504 0.52 -20.64 -4.40
CA LEU A 504 0.27 -19.79 -3.24
C LEU A 504 0.34 -20.52 -1.88
N LYS A 505 0.74 -21.79 -1.85
CA LYS A 505 0.66 -22.63 -0.65
C LYS A 505 1.49 -22.09 0.52
N PHE A 506 2.71 -21.59 0.28
CA PHE A 506 3.61 -21.15 1.34
C PHE A 506 3.25 -19.78 1.93
N PRO A 507 2.91 -18.74 1.12
CA PRO A 507 2.37 -17.49 1.66
C PRO A 507 1.06 -17.69 2.41
N PHE A 508 0.17 -18.56 1.90
CA PHE A 508 -1.03 -18.96 2.62
C PHE A 508 -0.68 -19.67 3.94
N TYR A 509 0.26 -20.61 3.96
CA TYR A 509 0.68 -21.26 5.20
C TYR A 509 1.28 -20.27 6.19
N ALA A 510 2.11 -19.33 5.75
CA ALA A 510 2.71 -18.33 6.64
C ALA A 510 1.68 -17.40 7.26
N ALA A 511 0.72 -16.90 6.47
CA ALA A 511 -0.38 -16.10 7.00
C ALA A 511 -1.38 -16.93 7.86
N MET A 512 -1.31 -18.27 7.77
CA MET A 512 -2.10 -19.23 8.55
C MET A 512 -1.36 -19.79 9.78
N ILE A 513 -0.14 -19.33 10.06
CA ILE A 513 0.70 -19.73 11.20
C ILE A 513 0.69 -18.64 12.27
#